data_AF-A0A2R4VYW1-F1
#
_entry.id   AF-A0A2R4VYW1-F1
#
_cell.length_a   1.000
_cell.length_b   1.000
_cell.length_c   1.000
_cell.angle_alpha   90.00
_cell.angle_beta   90.00
_cell.angle_gamma   90.00
#
_symmetry.space_group_name_H-M   'P 1'
#
loop_
_entity.id
_entity.type
_entity.pdbx_description
1 polymer ?
#
loop_
_entity_poly.entity_id
_entity_poly.type
_entity_poly.pdbx_seq_one_letter_code
_entity_poly.pdbx_strand_id
1 'polypeptide(L)'
;MIEIRERDLVRDISNEEEIGISKVRRIIATFLTSIKNQVLLGKRVRIKGLGTFYLQQGFEGRPKIFFVDTSDEFDLDIELLRSDLVNLVSLKENLSKNIVDRVIKSFIYKLHKIDSSNETRISFKDFGFFIIKDHHIQYVPFDQR
;
A
#
# COMPACT_ATOMS: atom_id res chain seq x y z
N MET A 1 20.49 -5.57 -3.49
CA MET A 1 19.33 -4.98 -2.78
C MET A 1 19.47 -3.47 -2.83
N ILE A 2 18.50 -2.77 -3.39
CA ILE A 2 18.42 -1.30 -3.45
C ILE A 2 17.50 -0.82 -2.32
N GLU A 3 17.85 0.24 -1.60
CA GLU A 3 16.96 0.83 -0.58
C GLU A 3 16.50 2.22 -0.99
N ILE A 4 15.18 2.42 -1.03
CA ILE A 4 14.52 3.71 -1.27
C ILE A 4 14.02 4.24 0.07
N ARG A 5 14.26 5.54 0.33
CA ARG A 5 13.79 6.19 1.55
C ARG A 5 12.32 6.57 1.41
N GLU A 6 11.52 6.30 2.45
CA GLU A 6 10.12 6.75 2.55
C GLU A 6 9.96 8.24 2.21
N ARG A 7 10.89 9.08 2.68
CA ARG A 7 10.84 10.54 2.47
C ARG A 7 10.84 10.93 1.00
N ASP A 8 11.57 10.21 0.15
CA ASP A 8 11.69 10.56 -1.26
C ASP A 8 10.36 10.29 -1.97
N LEU A 9 9.79 9.10 -1.74
CA LEU A 9 8.46 8.74 -2.23
C LEU A 9 7.37 9.72 -1.75
N VAL A 10 7.36 10.06 -0.46
CA VAL A 10 6.37 10.98 0.13
C VAL A 10 6.53 12.40 -0.41
N ARG A 11 7.77 12.87 -0.61
CA ARG A 11 8.04 14.20 -1.16
C ARG A 11 7.56 14.30 -2.60
N ASP A 12 7.77 13.27 -3.41
CA ASP A 12 7.33 13.27 -4.80
C ASP A 12 5.80 13.33 -4.90
N ILE A 13 5.09 12.53 -4.11
CA ILE A 13 3.62 12.58 -4.04
C ILE A 13 3.14 13.93 -3.50
N SER A 14 3.84 14.49 -2.52
CA SER A 14 3.53 15.82 -1.97
C SER A 14 3.58 16.91 -3.04
N ASN A 15 4.59 16.86 -3.91
CA ASN A 15 4.75 17.80 -5.01
C ASN A 15 3.68 17.59 -6.10
N GLU A 16 3.45 16.34 -6.53
CA GLU A 16 2.46 16.01 -7.57
C GLU A 16 1.04 16.35 -7.16
N GLU A 17 0.70 16.13 -5.89
CA GLU A 17 -0.67 16.33 -5.41
C GLU A 17 -0.91 17.72 -4.83
N GLU A 18 0.12 18.56 -4.74
CA GLU A 18 0.09 19.89 -4.10
C GLU A 18 -0.41 19.83 -2.64
N ILE A 19 0.00 18.78 -1.92
CA ILE A 19 -0.39 18.52 -0.53
C ILE A 19 0.86 18.52 0.33
N GLY A 20 0.83 19.15 1.51
CA GLY A 20 1.98 19.14 2.42
C GLY A 20 2.44 17.73 2.81
N ILE A 21 3.76 17.50 2.80
CA ILE A 21 4.46 16.24 3.09
C ILE A 21 3.88 15.51 4.31
N SER A 22 3.65 16.23 5.42
CA SER A 22 3.11 15.64 6.66
C SER A 22 1.72 15.04 6.46
N LYS A 23 0.85 15.66 5.64
CA LYS A 23 -0.48 15.12 5.34
C LYS A 23 -0.37 13.87 4.46
N VAL A 24 0.47 13.88 3.42
CA VAL A 24 0.72 12.71 2.56
C VAL A 24 1.20 11.52 3.40
N ARG A 25 2.18 11.77 4.29
CA ARG A 25 2.71 10.74 5.19
C ARG A 25 1.61 10.11 6.06
N ARG A 26 0.74 10.93 6.66
CA ARG A 26 -0.38 10.43 7.48
C ARG A 26 -1.39 9.64 6.66
N ILE A 27 -1.76 10.11 5.46
CA ILE A 27 -2.68 9.39 4.57
C ILE A 27 -2.11 8.00 4.24
N ILE A 28 -0.83 7.91 3.85
CA ILE A 28 -0.18 6.62 3.52
C ILE A 28 -0.12 5.73 4.76
N ALA A 29 0.29 6.26 5.91
CA ALA A 29 0.33 5.51 7.17
C ALA A 29 -1.04 4.91 7.55
N THR A 30 -2.08 5.74 7.52
CA THR A 30 -3.46 5.34 7.86
C THR A 30 -4.00 4.34 6.83
N PHE A 31 -3.66 4.51 5.55
CA PHE A 31 -3.98 3.57 4.48
C PHE A 31 -3.33 2.19 4.71
N LEU A 32 -2.01 2.13 4.93
CA LEU A 32 -1.28 0.88 5.16
C LEU A 32 -1.75 0.15 6.42
N THR A 33 -2.00 0.89 7.50
CA THR A 33 -2.55 0.35 8.75
C THR A 33 -3.93 -0.28 8.50
N SER A 34 -4.75 0.36 7.66
CA SER A 34 -6.08 -0.13 7.35
C SER A 34 -6.04 -1.36 6.46
N ILE A 35 -5.14 -1.41 5.45
CA ILE A 35 -4.88 -2.63 4.66
C ILE A 35 -4.47 -3.77 5.57
N LYS A 36 -3.45 -3.56 6.41
CA LYS A 36 -2.95 -4.57 7.35
C LYS A 36 -4.09 -5.18 8.15
N ASN A 37 -4.93 -4.35 8.76
CA ASN A 37 -6.02 -4.81 9.61
C ASN A 37 -7.08 -5.58 8.83
N GLN A 38 -7.47 -5.13 7.64
CA GLN A 38 -8.46 -5.87 6.84
C GLN A 38 -7.91 -7.20 6.34
N VAL A 39 -6.66 -7.21 5.87
CA VAL A 39 -6.01 -8.41 5.34
C VAL A 39 -5.76 -9.45 6.44
N LEU A 40 -5.42 -9.01 7.66
CA LEU A 40 -5.31 -9.91 8.82
C LEU A 40 -6.63 -10.53 9.27
N LEU A 41 -7.76 -9.89 8.96
CA LEU A 41 -9.10 -10.46 9.18
C LEU A 41 -9.50 -11.43 8.06
N GLY A 42 -8.56 -11.82 7.20
CA GLY A 42 -8.79 -12.73 6.07
C GLY A 42 -9.43 -12.05 4.86
N LYS A 43 -9.62 -10.73 4.87
CA LYS A 43 -10.20 -10.01 3.72
C LYS A 43 -9.16 -9.74 2.66
N ARG A 44 -9.60 -9.58 1.42
CA ARG A 44 -8.80 -8.98 0.36
C ARG A 44 -9.19 -7.52 0.22
N VAL A 45 -8.19 -6.69 -0.09
CA VAL A 45 -8.40 -5.26 -0.29
C VAL A 45 -8.07 -4.95 -1.73
N ARG A 46 -9.10 -4.75 -2.57
CA ARG A 46 -8.91 -4.43 -3.98
C ARG A 46 -9.02 -2.93 -4.21
N ILE A 47 -8.09 -2.47 -5.01
CA ILE A 47 -7.97 -1.11 -5.47
C ILE A 47 -8.24 -1.17 -6.96
N LYS A 48 -9.51 -0.98 -7.33
CA LYS A 48 -9.98 -1.09 -8.72
C LYS A 48 -9.08 -0.30 -9.68
N GLY A 49 -8.57 -0.98 -10.71
CA GLY A 49 -7.66 -0.43 -11.72
C GLY A 49 -6.21 -0.25 -11.26
N LEU A 50 -5.82 -0.84 -10.12
CA LEU A 50 -4.45 -0.80 -9.60
C LEU A 50 -3.96 -2.16 -9.10
N GLY A 51 -4.74 -2.86 -8.28
CA GLY A 51 -4.33 -4.18 -7.78
C GLY A 51 -5.10 -4.64 -6.54
N THR A 52 -4.71 -5.78 -5.99
CA THR A 52 -5.33 -6.37 -4.80
C THR A 52 -4.29 -6.72 -3.75
N PHE A 53 -4.51 -6.26 -2.51
CA PHE A 53 -3.78 -6.75 -1.34
C PHE A 53 -4.45 -7.99 -0.79
N TYR A 54 -3.67 -9.04 -0.52
CA TYR A 54 -4.17 -10.28 0.08
C TYR A 54 -3.14 -10.90 1.02
N LEU A 55 -3.62 -11.78 1.89
CA LEU A 55 -2.79 -12.56 2.80
C LEU A 55 -2.41 -13.88 2.14
N GLN A 56 -1.11 -14.20 2.11
CA GLN A 56 -0.62 -15.52 1.80
C GLN A 56 0.02 -16.12 3.06
N GLN A 57 -0.33 -17.37 3.38
CA GLN A 57 0.40 -18.10 4.42
C GLN A 57 1.82 -18.36 3.94
N GLY A 58 2.81 -17.82 4.64
CA GLY A 58 4.21 -18.14 4.38
C GLY A 58 4.58 -19.55 4.85
N PHE A 59 5.71 -20.06 4.36
CA PHE A 59 6.26 -21.39 4.67
C PHE A 59 6.47 -21.69 6.18
N GLU A 60 6.42 -20.67 7.05
CA GLU A 60 6.62 -20.79 8.51
C GLU A 60 5.37 -20.37 9.32
N GLY A 61 4.19 -20.33 8.69
CA GLY A 61 2.97 -19.85 9.33
C GLY A 61 2.92 -18.33 9.58
N ARG A 62 3.98 -17.59 9.23
CA ARG A 62 3.99 -16.13 9.28
C ARG A 62 3.21 -15.56 8.09
N PRO A 63 2.12 -14.81 8.33
CA PRO A 63 1.36 -14.19 7.26
C PRO A 63 2.22 -13.20 6.49
N LYS A 64 2.12 -13.22 5.16
CA LYS A 64 2.74 -12.23 4.27
C LYS A 64 1.65 -11.51 3.48
N ILE A 65 1.70 -10.18 3.44
CA ILE A 65 0.76 -9.38 2.65
C ILE A 65 1.38 -9.13 1.28
N PHE A 66 0.70 -9.59 0.24
CA PHE A 66 1.11 -9.39 -1.15
C PHE A 66 0.18 -8.40 -1.82
N PHE A 67 0.71 -7.66 -2.77
CA PHE A 67 -0.03 -6.82 -3.68
C PHE A 67 0.24 -7.28 -5.11
N VAL A 68 -0.82 -7.63 -5.83
CA VAL A 68 -0.78 -8.11 -7.22
C VAL A 68 -1.58 -7.16 -8.11
N ASP A 69 -1.08 -6.93 -9.32
CA ASP A 69 -1.77 -6.10 -10.32
C ASP A 69 -3.09 -6.75 -10.74
N THR A 70 -4.07 -5.91 -11.10
CA THR A 70 -5.36 -6.29 -11.69
C THR A 70 -5.26 -6.98 -13.06
N SER A 71 -4.10 -7.02 -13.71
CA SER A 71 -3.94 -7.78 -14.97
C SER A 71 -3.99 -9.30 -14.79
N ASP A 72 -3.78 -9.80 -13.58
CA ASP A 72 -3.73 -11.24 -13.24
C ASP A 72 -4.97 -11.71 -12.46
N GLU A 73 -6.14 -11.10 -12.71
CA GLU A 73 -7.35 -11.28 -11.89
C GLU A 73 -7.81 -12.76 -11.75
N PHE A 74 -7.70 -13.26 -10.52
CA PHE A 74 -8.40 -14.44 -10.01
C PHE A 74 -9.78 -14.02 -9.44
N ASP A 75 -10.85 -14.73 -9.80
CA ASP A 75 -12.19 -14.62 -9.19
C ASP A 75 -12.15 -15.12 -7.74
N LEU A 76 -12.26 -14.24 -6.74
CA LEU A 76 -12.34 -14.62 -5.32
C LEU A 76 -13.22 -13.66 -4.51
N ASP A 77 -14.17 -14.25 -3.77
CA ASP A 77 -15.22 -13.56 -3.00
C ASP A 77 -14.72 -12.84 -1.72
N ILE A 78 -15.40 -11.73 -1.42
CA ILE A 78 -15.23 -10.74 -0.33
C ILE A 78 -14.08 -9.75 -0.52
N GLU A 79 -14.44 -8.62 -1.14
CA GLU A 79 -13.58 -7.49 -1.50
C GLU A 79 -13.93 -6.25 -0.65
N LEU A 80 -12.95 -5.69 0.08
CA LEU A 80 -13.11 -4.31 0.57
C LEU A 80 -12.69 -3.35 -0.54
N LEU A 81 -13.61 -2.50 -0.98
CA LEU A 81 -13.37 -1.58 -2.08
C LEU A 81 -12.53 -0.39 -1.60
N ARG A 82 -11.70 0.14 -2.51
CA ARG A 82 -10.99 1.42 -2.33
C ARG A 82 -11.87 2.54 -1.80
N SER A 83 -13.15 2.61 -2.20
CA SER A 83 -14.11 3.60 -1.69
C SER A 83 -14.29 3.53 -0.18
N ASP A 84 -14.26 2.34 0.40
CA ASP A 84 -14.40 2.12 1.84
C ASP A 84 -13.12 2.50 2.59
N LEU A 85 -11.95 2.22 2.00
CA LEU A 85 -10.66 2.67 2.52
C LEU A 85 -10.48 4.19 2.43
N VAL A 86 -10.87 4.79 1.32
CA VAL A 86 -10.86 6.25 1.13
C VAL A 86 -11.80 6.90 2.14
N ASN A 87 -13.00 6.34 2.35
CA ASN A 87 -13.92 6.80 3.38
C ASN A 87 -13.30 6.71 4.78
N LEU A 88 -12.69 5.58 5.12
CA LEU A 88 -12.10 5.34 6.44
C LEU A 88 -10.90 6.25 6.71
N VAL A 89 -10.02 6.45 5.72
CA VAL A 89 -8.87 7.36 5.84
C VAL A 89 -9.34 8.81 5.87
N SER A 90 -10.32 9.19 5.03
CA SER A 90 -10.94 10.52 5.03
C SER A 90 -11.52 10.89 6.39
N LEU A 91 -12.25 9.95 7.03
CA LEU A 91 -12.79 10.12 8.37
C LEU A 91 -11.69 10.25 9.42
N LYS A 92 -10.67 9.37 9.39
CA LYS A 92 -9.58 9.38 10.38
C LYS A 92 -8.67 10.61 10.28
N GLU A 93 -8.42 11.10 9.06
CA GLU A 93 -7.55 12.24 8.81
C GLU A 93 -8.28 13.59 8.78
N ASN A 94 -9.62 13.59 8.84
CA ASN A 94 -10.46 14.76 8.62
C ASN A 94 -10.12 15.49 7.31
N LEU A 95 -10.08 14.73 6.20
CA LEU A 95 -9.70 15.22 4.86
C LEU A 95 -10.78 14.88 3.82
N SER A 96 -10.81 15.66 2.73
CA SER A 96 -11.68 15.35 1.59
C SER A 96 -11.33 13.99 0.98
N LYS A 97 -12.36 13.19 0.66
CA LYS A 97 -12.23 11.89 -0.01
C LYS A 97 -11.44 11.99 -1.31
N ASN A 98 -11.61 13.08 -2.06
CA ASN A 98 -10.89 13.31 -3.31
C ASN A 98 -9.37 13.45 -3.10
N ILE A 99 -8.96 14.15 -2.04
CA ILE A 99 -7.54 14.32 -1.68
C ILE A 99 -6.94 12.96 -1.31
N VAL A 100 -7.63 12.18 -0.49
CA VAL A 100 -7.20 10.84 -0.06
C VAL A 100 -7.11 9.89 -1.26
N ASP A 101 -8.10 9.92 -2.15
CA ASP A 101 -8.16 9.13 -3.37
C ASP A 101 -6.91 9.35 -4.22
N ARG A 102 -6.60 10.62 -4.53
CA ARG A 102 -5.43 11.02 -5.32
C ARG A 102 -4.12 10.52 -4.72
N VAL A 103 -3.90 10.77 -3.42
CA VAL A 103 -2.67 10.34 -2.73
C VAL A 103 -2.49 8.82 -2.76
N ILE A 104 -3.55 8.04 -2.51
CA ILE A 104 -3.47 6.57 -2.57
C ILE A 104 -3.14 6.10 -3.99
N LYS A 105 -3.74 6.69 -5.02
CA LYS A 105 -3.45 6.36 -6.43
C LYS A 105 -1.99 6.60 -6.76
N SER A 106 -1.48 7.78 -6.44
CA SER A 106 -0.10 8.17 -6.75
C SER A 106 0.90 7.35 -5.97
N PHE A 107 0.58 7.01 -4.72
CA PHE A 107 1.37 6.05 -3.93
C PHE A 107 1.48 4.68 -4.62
N ILE A 108 0.36 4.04 -4.96
CA ILE A 108 0.37 2.71 -5.57
C ILE A 108 1.02 2.73 -6.96
N TYR A 109 0.70 3.74 -7.77
CA TYR A 109 1.31 3.92 -9.09
C TYR A 109 2.84 4.02 -9.01
N LYS A 110 3.36 4.81 -8.06
CA LYS A 110 4.81 4.92 -7.84
C LYS A 110 5.43 3.59 -7.39
N LEU A 111 4.76 2.80 -6.55
CA LEU A 111 5.26 1.47 -6.20
C LEU A 111 5.43 0.58 -7.45
N HIS A 112 4.49 0.60 -8.38
CA HIS A 112 4.60 -0.17 -9.64
C HIS A 112 5.68 0.33 -10.60
N LYS A 113 6.07 1.60 -10.52
CA LYS A 113 7.10 2.20 -11.38
C LYS A 113 8.52 2.02 -10.85
N ILE A 114 8.68 1.46 -9.66
CA ILE A 114 10.00 1.12 -9.13
C ILE A 114 10.60 -0.03 -9.95
N ASP A 115 11.84 0.14 -10.36
CA ASP A 115 12.58 -0.92 -11.04
C ASP A 115 12.66 -2.17 -10.14
N SER A 116 12.17 -3.28 -10.69
CA SER A 116 12.08 -4.57 -10.02
C SER A 116 13.09 -5.60 -10.58
N SER A 117 14.00 -5.17 -11.47
CA SER A 117 15.14 -5.97 -11.95
C SER A 117 16.06 -6.43 -10.82
N ASN A 118 16.08 -5.66 -9.74
CA ASN A 118 16.76 -5.98 -8.49
C ASN A 118 15.74 -5.93 -7.36
N GLU A 119 16.03 -6.65 -6.28
CA GLU A 119 15.25 -6.52 -5.05
C GLU A 119 15.39 -5.10 -4.49
N THR A 120 14.28 -4.36 -4.46
CA THR A 120 14.19 -3.00 -3.95
C THR A 120 13.35 -2.98 -2.69
N ARG A 121 13.85 -2.31 -1.64
CA ARG A 121 13.18 -2.19 -0.35
C ARG A 121 12.81 -0.74 -0.04
N ILE A 122 11.59 -0.53 0.48
CA ILE A 122 11.13 0.78 0.95
C ILE A 122 10.72 0.66 2.42
N SER A 123 11.49 1.27 3.31
CA SER A 123 11.26 1.17 4.76
C SER A 123 10.39 2.34 5.27
N PHE A 124 9.26 2.02 5.90
CA PHE A 124 8.37 2.98 6.58
C PHE A 124 8.58 2.85 8.09
N LYS A 125 9.20 3.86 8.72
CA LYS A 125 9.84 3.76 10.06
C LYS A 125 8.95 3.19 11.17
N ASP A 126 7.64 3.34 11.05
CA ASP A 126 6.67 2.97 12.09
C ASP A 126 5.65 1.89 11.63
N PHE A 127 5.69 1.47 10.35
CA PHE A 127 4.59 0.70 9.74
C PHE A 127 5.02 -0.62 9.12
N GLY A 128 6.27 -0.75 8.70
CA GLY A 128 6.73 -1.91 7.95
C GLY A 128 7.59 -1.52 6.77
N PHE A 129 7.69 -2.40 5.79
CA PHE A 129 8.47 -2.16 4.60
C PHE A 129 7.90 -2.89 3.40
N PHE A 130 8.16 -2.34 2.22
CA PHE A 130 7.87 -2.99 0.95
C PHE A 130 9.13 -3.69 0.44
N ILE A 131 8.95 -4.87 -0.16
CA ILE A 131 9.94 -5.56 -0.99
C ILE A 131 9.36 -5.63 -2.39
N ILE A 132 10.09 -5.15 -3.38
CA ILE A 132 9.68 -5.14 -4.79
C ILE A 132 10.73 -5.91 -5.58
N LYS A 133 10.31 -6.97 -6.28
CA LYS A 133 11.21 -7.83 -7.07
C LYS A 133 10.40 -8.61 -8.12
N ASP A 134 10.92 -8.71 -9.34
CA ASP A 134 10.30 -9.51 -10.41
C ASP A 134 8.81 -9.15 -10.61
N HIS A 135 8.48 -7.85 -10.61
CA HIS A 135 7.11 -7.30 -10.63
C HIS A 135 6.20 -7.62 -9.43
N HIS A 136 6.68 -8.36 -8.44
CA HIS A 136 5.94 -8.62 -7.21
C HIS A 136 6.18 -7.54 -6.16
N ILE A 137 5.10 -7.09 -5.52
CA ILE A 137 5.15 -6.12 -4.43
C ILE A 137 4.68 -6.82 -3.15
N GLN A 138 5.58 -7.01 -2.20
CA GLN A 138 5.27 -7.55 -0.88
C GLN A 138 5.30 -6.43 0.16
N TYR A 139 4.26 -6.34 0.98
CA TYR A 139 4.24 -5.48 2.17
C TYR A 139 4.45 -6.34 3.43
N VAL A 140 5.40 -5.94 4.26
CA VAL A 140 5.75 -6.63 5.50
C VAL A 140 5.58 -5.67 6.68
N PRO A 141 4.50 -5.80 7.46
CA PRO A 141 4.33 -5.08 8.72
C PRO A 141 5.43 -5.44 9.73
N PHE A 142 5.90 -4.49 10.54
CA PHE A 142 6.96 -4.78 11.53
C PHE A 142 6.53 -5.71 12.64
N ASP A 143 5.24 -5.70 13.02
CA ASP A 143 4.65 -6.60 14.00
C ASP A 143 4.54 -8.06 13.51
N GLN A 144 4.96 -8.35 12.27
CA GLN A 144 4.95 -9.68 11.65
C GLN A 144 6.34 -10.16 11.22
N ARG A 145 7.40 -9.48 11.67
CA ARG A 145 8.78 -9.87 11.39
C ARG A 145 9.20 -11.14 12.11
#